data_AF-A0A127I6W0-F1
#
_entry.id   AF-A0A127I6W0-F1
#
_cell.length_a   1.000
_cell.length_b   1.000
_cell.length_c   1.000
_cell.angle_alpha   90.00
_cell.angle_beta   90.00
_cell.angle_gamma   90.00
#
_symmetry.space_group_name_H-M   'P 1'
#
loop_
_entity.id
_entity.type
_entity.pdbx_description
1 polymer ?
#
loop_
_entity_poly.entity_id
_entity_poly.type
_entity_poly.pdbx_seq_one_letter_code
_entity_poly.pdbx_strand_id
1 'polypeptide(L)'
;MATTSRKYIRTEPLALLTEPLTITLDDHKLDGFNAYRQARHAWLSCEGNNVEKIRLRALMADEADNPMNFIGAAAQIALGEPDDYAPADAE
;
A
#
# COMPACT_ATOMS: atom_id res chain seq x y z
N MET A 1 17.40 -20.66 -6.70
CA MET A 1 16.02 -20.22 -6.41
C MET A 1 15.44 -19.73 -7.71
N ALA A 2 14.47 -20.44 -8.28
CA ALA A 2 13.76 -19.95 -9.45
C ALA A 2 12.78 -18.87 -8.98
N THR A 3 12.96 -17.63 -9.44
CA THR A 3 11.95 -16.58 -9.29
C THR A 3 10.76 -16.95 -10.17
N THR A 4 9.70 -17.49 -9.58
CA THR A 4 8.42 -17.65 -10.27
C THR A 4 7.95 -16.25 -10.64
N SER A 5 8.09 -15.90 -11.93
CA SER A 5 7.58 -14.64 -12.44
C SER A 5 6.07 -14.63 -12.20
N ARG A 6 5.54 -13.60 -11.55
CA ARG A 6 4.10 -13.38 -11.40
C ARG A 6 3.66 -12.33 -12.40
N LYS A 7 2.54 -12.57 -13.09
CA LYS A 7 1.94 -11.58 -14.00
C LYS A 7 0.63 -11.08 -13.39
N TYR A 8 0.33 -9.80 -13.64
CA TYR A 8 -0.98 -9.25 -13.35
C TYR A 8 -2.01 -9.89 -14.29
N ILE A 9 -3.11 -10.43 -13.74
CA ILE A 9 -4.06 -11.26 -14.50
C ILE A 9 -5.43 -10.63 -14.73
N ARG A 10 -5.76 -9.51 -14.08
CA ARG A 10 -7.09 -8.91 -14.25
C ARG A 10 -7.26 -8.25 -15.61
N THR A 11 -8.37 -8.57 -16.27
CA THR A 11 -8.84 -7.94 -17.51
C THR A 11 -10.09 -7.09 -17.28
N GLU A 12 -10.81 -7.33 -16.18
CA GLU A 12 -12.01 -6.58 -15.78
C GLU A 12 -11.65 -5.34 -14.94
N PRO A 13 -12.48 -4.26 -15.00
CA PRO A 13 -12.31 -3.10 -14.13
C PRO A 13 -12.38 -3.48 -12.64
N LEU A 14 -11.57 -2.80 -11.81
CA LEU A 14 -11.61 -2.94 -10.35
C LEU A 14 -12.99 -2.58 -9.80
N ALA A 15 -13.52 -3.40 -8.88
CA ALA A 15 -14.75 -3.07 -8.19
C ALA A 15 -14.50 -1.88 -7.26
N LEU A 16 -15.52 -1.04 -7.09
CA LEU A 16 -15.42 0.15 -6.24
C LEU A 16 -16.15 -0.12 -4.93
N LEU A 17 -15.52 0.26 -3.82
CA LEU A 17 -16.22 0.36 -2.53
C LEU A 17 -17.33 1.41 -2.65
N THR A 18 -18.58 0.98 -2.51
CA THR A 18 -19.76 1.87 -2.47
C THR A 18 -20.18 2.23 -1.05
N GLU A 19 -19.64 1.52 -0.06
CA GLU A 19 -19.85 1.74 1.38
C GLU A 19 -18.51 1.86 2.11
N PRO A 20 -18.45 2.53 3.26
CA PRO A 20 -17.23 2.64 4.05
C PRO A 20 -16.72 1.28 4.52
N LEU A 21 -15.40 1.07 4.43
CA LEU A 21 -14.75 -0.12 4.97
C LEU A 21 -14.24 0.16 6.39
N THR A 22 -14.67 -0.65 7.35
CA THR A 22 -14.11 -0.64 8.71
C THR A 22 -12.97 -1.65 8.79
N ILE A 23 -11.78 -1.22 9.23
CA ILE A 23 -10.60 -2.07 9.32
C ILE A 23 -10.06 -2.02 10.75
N THR A 24 -9.77 -3.19 11.31
CA THR A 24 -9.11 -3.33 12.61
C THR A 24 -7.59 -3.36 12.42
N LEU A 25 -6.88 -2.48 13.11
CA LEU A 25 -5.42 -2.47 13.15
C LEU A 25 -4.95 -3.29 14.35
N ASP A 26 -4.12 -4.30 14.10
CA ASP A 26 -3.30 -4.90 15.14
C ASP A 26 -2.10 -3.99 15.46
N ASP A 27 -1.36 -4.31 16.52
CA ASP A 27 -0.26 -3.48 17.02
C ASP A 27 0.78 -3.18 15.93
N HIS A 28 1.15 -4.18 15.11
CA HIS A 28 2.13 -4.00 14.05
C HIS A 28 1.62 -3.06 12.94
N LYS A 29 0.36 -3.19 12.53
CA LYS A 29 -0.23 -2.29 11.52
C LYS A 29 -0.43 -0.88 12.06
N LEU A 30 -0.76 -0.76 13.34
CA LEU A 30 -0.88 0.53 14.02
C LEU A 30 0.48 1.26 14.04
N ASP A 31 1.56 0.54 14.35
CA ASP A 31 2.91 1.08 14.32
C ASP A 31 3.32 1.57 12.93
N GLY A 32 3.07 0.76 11.88
CA GLY A 32 3.32 1.17 10.50
C GLY A 32 2.52 2.41 10.08
N PHE A 33 1.25 2.49 10.47
CA PHE A 33 0.42 3.67 10.21
C PHE A 33 0.95 4.91 10.94
N ASN A 34 1.45 4.76 12.17
CA ASN A 34 2.05 5.85 12.93
C ASN A 34 3.37 6.33 12.30
N ALA A 35 4.23 5.41 11.84
CA ALA A 35 5.46 5.74 11.12
C ALA A 35 5.18 6.55 9.86
N TYR A 36 4.22 6.10 9.03
CA TYR A 36 3.76 6.84 7.87
C TYR A 36 3.28 8.25 8.23
N ARG A 37 2.45 8.40 9.27
CA ARG A 37 1.95 9.71 9.72
C ARG A 37 3.07 10.65 10.14
N GLN A 38 4.06 10.14 10.86
CA GLN A 38 5.23 10.93 11.29
C GLN A 38 6.08 11.35 10.10
N ALA A 39 6.39 10.44 9.17
CA ALA A 39 7.14 10.74 7.96
C ALA A 39 6.43 11.77 7.08
N ARG A 40 5.10 11.63 6.90
CA ARG A 40 4.29 12.61 6.17
C ARG A 40 4.32 13.98 6.82
N HIS A 41 4.23 14.04 8.15
CA HIS A 41 4.33 15.31 8.87
C HIS A 41 5.71 15.95 8.68
N ALA A 42 6.79 15.18 8.84
CA ALA A 42 8.16 15.68 8.64
C ALA A 42 8.36 16.23 7.21
N TRP A 43 7.87 15.53 6.19
CA TRP A 43 7.94 15.99 4.80
C TRP A 43 7.17 17.29 4.56
N LEU A 44 5.93 17.38 5.05
CA LEU A 44 5.09 18.58 4.86
C LEU A 44 5.62 19.80 5.62
N SER A 45 6.25 19.57 6.78
CA SER A 45 6.86 20.61 7.61
C SER A 45 8.27 21.02 7.15
N CYS A 46 8.84 20.35 6.13
CA CYS A 46 10.18 20.66 5.63
C CYS A 46 10.18 21.90 4.72
N GLU A 47 10.79 22.99 5.20
CA GLU A 47 10.98 24.25 4.47
C GLU A 47 12.44 24.47 4.06
N GLY A 48 12.67 25.15 2.94
CA GLY A 48 13.98 25.70 2.56
C GLY A 48 15.07 24.73 2.07
N ASN A 49 14.94 23.42 2.28
CA ASN A 49 15.92 22.41 1.82
C ASN A 49 15.29 21.38 0.86
N ASN A 50 15.49 21.57 -0.45
CA ASN A 50 14.93 20.68 -1.48
C ASN A 50 15.49 19.25 -1.40
N VAL A 51 16.76 19.07 -1.03
CA VAL A 51 17.38 17.73 -0.93
C VAL A 51 16.74 16.96 0.22
N GLU A 52 16.60 17.59 1.38
CA GLU A 52 15.95 16.96 2.53
C GLU A 52 14.47 16.72 2.27
N LYS A 53 13.77 17.62 1.58
CA LYS A 53 12.38 17.42 1.18
C LYS A 53 12.20 16.22 0.25
N ILE A 54 13.15 15.96 -0.66
CA ILE A 54 13.15 14.76 -1.51
C ILE A 54 13.39 13.50 -0.66
N ARG A 55 14.36 13.54 0.25
CA ARG A 55 14.66 12.42 1.16
C ARG A 55 13.44 12.04 2.01
N LEU A 56 12.79 13.05 2.61
CA LEU A 56 11.60 12.86 3.44
C LEU A 56 10.39 12.40 2.62
N ARG A 57 10.26 12.85 1.36
CA ARG A 57 9.23 12.32 0.46
C ARG A 57 9.44 10.84 0.16
N ALA A 58 10.68 10.43 -0.10
CA ALA A 58 11.02 9.03 -0.34
C ALA A 58 10.74 8.18 0.90
N LEU A 59 11.16 8.63 2.08
CA LEU A 59 10.84 7.98 3.35
C LEU A 59 9.33 7.85 3.57
N MET A 60 8.57 8.93 3.36
CA MET A 60 7.11 8.91 3.49
C MET A 60 6.45 7.92 2.52
N ALA A 61 6.96 7.80 1.30
CA ALA A 61 6.46 6.84 0.32
C ALA A 61 6.78 5.38 0.73
N ASP A 62 7.99 5.13 1.23
CA ASP A 62 8.41 3.83 1.74
C ASP A 62 7.56 3.39 2.95
N GLU A 63 7.34 4.30 3.90
CA GLU A 63 6.47 4.04 5.06
C GLU A 63 4.98 3.92 4.66
N ALA A 64 4.58 4.42 3.48
CA ALA A 64 3.21 4.28 2.99
C ALA A 64 2.91 2.88 2.43
N ASP A 65 3.92 2.15 1.96
CA ASP A 65 3.71 0.87 1.26
C ASP A 65 2.98 -0.14 2.16
N ASN A 66 3.43 -0.31 3.40
CA ASN A 66 2.84 -1.28 4.32
C ASN A 66 1.36 -0.97 4.65
N PRO A 67 0.98 0.24 5.14
CA PRO A 67 -0.42 0.55 5.40
C PRO A 67 -1.28 0.57 4.12
N MET A 68 -0.76 1.02 2.98
CA MET A 68 -1.52 1.03 1.72
C MET A 68 -1.77 -0.38 1.19
N ASN A 69 -0.78 -1.27 1.25
CA ASN A 69 -0.94 -2.68 0.89
C ASN A 69 -1.98 -3.37 1.79
N PHE A 70 -1.95 -3.08 3.09
CA PHE A 70 -2.93 -3.62 4.02
C PHE A 70 -4.36 -3.13 3.73
N ILE A 71 -4.55 -1.83 3.48
CA ILE A 71 -5.85 -1.27 3.11
C ILE A 71 -6.33 -1.85 1.77
N GLY A 72 -5.43 -1.99 0.79
CA GLY A 72 -5.73 -2.61 -0.50
C GLY A 72 -6.22 -4.05 -0.36
N ALA A 73 -5.51 -4.86 0.43
CA ALA A 73 -5.91 -6.23 0.70
C ALA A 73 -7.27 -6.31 1.43
N ALA A 74 -7.53 -5.42 2.39
CA ALA A 74 -8.82 -5.36 3.06
C ALA A 74 -9.96 -5.00 2.10
N ALA A 75 -9.73 -4.09 1.15
CA ALA A 75 -10.69 -3.72 0.12
C ALA A 75 -10.97 -4.89 -0.85
N GLN A 76 -9.93 -5.58 -1.32
CA GLN A 76 -10.07 -6.78 -2.16
C GLN A 76 -10.92 -7.84 -1.47
N ILE A 77 -10.64 -8.14 -0.20
CA ILE A 77 -11.43 -9.11 0.59
C ILE A 77 -12.89 -8.67 0.71
N ALA A 78 -13.14 -7.39 1.04
CA ALA A 78 -14.49 -6.86 1.20
C ALA A 78 -15.31 -6.90 -0.10
N LEU A 79 -14.64 -6.73 -1.25
CA LEU A 79 -15.23 -6.78 -2.58
C LEU A 79 -15.30 -8.21 -3.17
N GLY A 80 -14.76 -9.21 -2.46
CA GLY A 80 -14.72 -10.60 -2.93
C GLY A 80 -13.80 -10.81 -4.14
N GLU A 81 -12.78 -9.96 -4.29
CA GLU A 81 -11.89 -9.99 -5.45
C GLU A 81 -10.89 -11.14 -5.38
N PRO A 82 -10.58 -11.78 -6.53
CA PRO A 82 -9.49 -12.76 -6.61
C PRO A 82 -8.12 -12.09 -6.45
N ASP A 83 -7.09 -12.88 -6.16
CA ASP A 83 -5.70 -12.39 -6.15
C ASP A 83 -5.31 -11.87 -7.54
N ASP A 84 -4.71 -10.68 -7.58
CA ASP A 84 -4.40 -9.95 -8.81
C ASP A 84 -3.23 -10.55 -9.59
N TYR A 85 -2.48 -11.46 -8.97
CA TYR A 85 -1.25 -12.05 -9.51
C TYR A 85 -1.29 -13.57 -9.57
N ALA A 86 -1.01 -14.15 -10.74
CA ALA A 86 -0.82 -15.58 -10.91
C ALA A 86 0.62 -15.93 -11.33
N PRO A 87 1.07 -17.19 -11.11
CA PRO A 87 2.29 -17.70 -11.74
C PRO A 87 2.24 -17.46 -13.25
N ALA A 88 3.35 -17.01 -13.85
CA ALA A 88 3.39 -16.70 -15.28
C ALA A 88 3.07 -17.91 -16.18
N ASP A 89 3.27 -19.12 -15.66
CA ASP A 89 3.07 -20.44 -16.26
C ASP A 89 1.71 -21.10 -15.95
N ALA A 90 0.80 -20.40 -15.26
CA ALA A 90 -0.59 -20.84 -15.14
C ALA A 90 -1.36 -20.55 -16.44
N GLU A 91 -1.33 -21.50 -17.38
CA GLU A 91 -2.28 -21.66 -18.50
C GLU A 91 -3.07 -22.95 -18.33
#